data_AF-A0A1I0WHT8-F1
#
_entry.id   AF-A0A1I0WHT8-F1
#
_cell.length_a   1.000
_cell.length_b   1.000
_cell.length_c   1.000
_cell.angle_alpha   90.00
_cell.angle_beta   90.00
_cell.angle_gamma   90.00
#
_symmetry.space_group_name_H-M   'P 1'
#
loop_
_entity.id
_entity.type
_entity.pdbx_description
1 polymer ?
#
loop_
_entity_poly.entity_id
_entity_poly.type
_entity_poly.pdbx_seq_one_letter_code
_entity_poly.pdbx_strand_id
1 'polypeptide(L)'
;MDYTELSRRYAGKRLLRSEILIDDPLFEHLLNTYYFSPKPAIQKKWSHYQCQRCGNQKQSLFGEIPCCDCKRTHLYCRKCIETGRVMECLSLYEWAGPEPDWPSLPNACTWTGELTQSQQKAADRIIQAIQSREKELLTWAVCGSGKTEMLFPGITEALKIGKRICIATPRTDVVRELLPRLREAFSGVYIQGLYGGSLEKDGTAQLIIATTHQLLRFKHAFDVMIIDEVDAFPFTHDPTLSFAAVRAKKEVSTTIYLTATPRQEHQTRMAKQKLPHVFVPKRFHGHPLPVPAFRMSYALKKDLQKSYPPKAFFKWFASREISTRQLLIFVPTIKLAKRITEKLSAILTDHTMTAVHSTDHDREEKIRQFRNKQFQILVTTTILERGVTFPSVDVTVFDAGHPVFDEAALVQIAGRAGRSPEDPTGEVVFFHDGKTEAMVQAVRAIIKMNKRGGFR
;
A
#
# COMPACT_ATOMS: atom_id res chain seq x y z
N MET A 1 17.58 -14.80 31.89
CA MET A 1 17.26 -14.43 30.50
C MET A 1 15.86 -14.91 30.22
N ASP A 2 14.95 -14.02 29.84
CA ASP A 2 13.64 -14.43 29.35
C ASP A 2 13.76 -14.79 27.85
N TYR A 3 14.02 -16.07 27.57
CA TYR A 3 14.09 -16.58 26.20
C TYR A 3 12.77 -16.40 25.44
N THR A 4 11.65 -16.27 26.15
CA THR A 4 10.32 -16.00 25.57
C THR A 4 10.29 -14.59 24.98
N GLU A 5 10.81 -13.60 25.70
CA GLU A 5 10.91 -12.22 25.21
C GLU A 5 11.84 -12.12 23.99
N LEU A 6 13.00 -12.79 24.06
CA LEU A 6 13.95 -12.85 22.94
C LEU A 6 13.34 -13.53 21.71
N SER A 7 12.59 -14.63 21.89
CA SER A 7 11.89 -15.30 20.79
C SER A 7 10.85 -14.38 20.13
N ARG A 8 10.03 -13.66 20.92
CA ARG A 8 9.07 -12.66 20.39
C ARG A 8 9.78 -11.55 19.63
N ARG A 9 10.99 -11.18 20.07
CA ARG A 9 11.77 -10.09 19.46
C ARG A 9 12.51 -10.51 18.20
N TYR A 10 13.05 -11.71 18.10
CA TYR A 10 13.95 -12.09 17.01
C TYR A 10 13.46 -13.23 16.12
N ALA A 11 12.50 -14.04 16.58
CA ALA A 11 11.95 -15.11 15.76
C ALA A 11 11.24 -14.59 14.51
N GLY A 12 11.47 -15.29 13.42
CA GLY A 12 10.94 -14.93 12.10
C GLY A 12 11.64 -13.70 11.48
N LYS A 13 12.82 -13.29 11.97
CA LYS A 13 13.57 -12.15 11.42
C LYS A 13 14.94 -12.56 10.90
N ARG A 14 15.44 -11.77 9.96
CA ARG A 14 16.78 -11.86 9.38
C ARG A 14 17.41 -10.47 9.46
N LEU A 15 18.36 -10.31 10.38
CA LEU A 15 18.86 -9.00 10.84
C LEU A 15 20.39 -8.90 10.73
N LEU A 16 20.90 -7.70 10.52
CA LEU A 16 22.32 -7.37 10.72
C LEU A 16 22.63 -7.26 12.21
N ARG A 17 23.90 -7.40 12.61
CA ARG A 17 24.34 -7.19 14.00
C ARG A 17 23.87 -5.84 14.57
N SER A 18 23.94 -4.78 13.76
CA SER A 18 23.50 -3.43 14.13
C SER A 18 21.99 -3.28 14.36
N GLU A 19 21.19 -4.26 13.92
CA GLU A 19 19.74 -4.28 14.11
C GLU A 19 19.33 -5.11 15.33
N ILE A 20 20.27 -5.80 15.98
CA ILE A 20 20.04 -6.61 17.17
C ILE A 20 20.41 -5.79 18.40
N LEU A 21 19.39 -5.27 19.07
CA LEU A 21 19.49 -4.38 20.22
C LEU A 21 19.75 -5.14 21.53
N ILE A 22 20.82 -5.94 21.57
CA ILE A 22 21.39 -6.55 22.77
C ILE A 22 22.88 -6.24 22.84
N ASP A 23 23.41 -6.26 24.06
CA ASP A 23 24.83 -6.06 24.37
C ASP A 23 25.69 -7.20 23.80
N ASP A 24 26.97 -6.89 23.53
CA ASP A 24 27.91 -7.84 22.94
C ASP A 24 28.10 -9.14 23.76
N PRO A 25 28.24 -9.10 25.10
CA PRO A 25 28.37 -10.32 25.90
C PRO A 25 27.18 -11.27 25.74
N LEU A 26 25.95 -10.74 25.77
CA LEU A 26 24.74 -11.54 25.58
C LEU A 26 24.62 -12.05 24.15
N PHE A 27 24.97 -11.23 23.15
CA PHE A 27 24.98 -11.64 21.76
C PHE A 27 25.92 -12.82 21.50
N GLU A 28 27.16 -12.74 21.99
CA GLU A 28 28.16 -13.81 21.88
C GLU A 28 27.70 -15.07 22.62
N HIS A 29 27.10 -14.92 23.80
CA HIS A 29 26.52 -16.06 24.51
C HIS A 29 25.42 -16.76 23.68
N LEU A 30 24.50 -16.01 23.09
CA LEU A 30 23.41 -16.55 22.25
C LEU A 30 23.93 -17.16 20.94
N LEU A 31 25.03 -16.64 20.40
CA LEU A 31 25.71 -17.21 19.23
C LEU A 31 26.37 -18.56 19.58
N ASN A 32 27.10 -18.61 20.70
CA ASN A 32 27.78 -19.82 21.19
C ASN A 32 26.82 -20.92 21.63
N THR A 33 25.62 -20.55 22.09
CA THR A 33 24.54 -21.47 22.45
C THR A 33 23.61 -21.80 21.28
N TYR A 34 23.95 -21.39 20.06
CA TYR A 34 23.21 -21.64 18.81
C TYR A 34 21.79 -21.07 18.76
N TYR A 35 21.45 -20.11 19.62
CA TYR A 35 20.18 -19.37 19.56
C TYR A 35 20.16 -18.34 18.43
N PHE A 36 21.33 -17.87 17.99
CA PHE A 36 21.50 -17.15 16.73
C PHE A 36 22.27 -17.99 15.71
N SER A 37 21.76 -18.06 14.48
CA SER A 37 22.43 -18.69 13.35
C SER A 37 22.95 -17.62 12.39
N PRO A 38 24.28 -17.47 12.22
CA PRO A 38 24.83 -16.57 11.22
C PRO A 38 24.65 -17.16 9.81
N LYS A 39 24.17 -16.34 8.88
CA LYS A 39 24.05 -16.65 7.45
C LYS A 39 24.87 -15.64 6.64
N PRO A 40 25.56 -16.06 5.56
CA PRO A 40 26.28 -15.13 4.71
C PRO A 40 25.32 -14.09 4.12
N ALA A 41 25.63 -12.80 4.22
CA ALA A 41 24.70 -11.77 3.77
C ALA A 41 24.65 -11.66 2.23
N ILE A 42 25.74 -12.04 1.55
CA ILE A 42 25.83 -12.20 0.10
C ILE A 42 26.34 -13.61 -0.19
N GLN A 43 25.64 -14.33 -1.06
CA GLN A 43 26.03 -15.67 -1.48
C GLN A 43 26.50 -15.63 -2.95
N LYS A 44 27.70 -16.16 -3.21
CA LYS A 44 28.18 -16.40 -4.56
C LYS A 44 27.53 -17.68 -5.09
N LYS A 45 26.67 -17.55 -6.11
CA LYS A 45 26.20 -18.67 -6.93
C LYS A 45 27.14 -18.84 -8.13
N TRP A 46 26.99 -19.95 -8.85
CA TRP A 46 27.90 -20.33 -9.93
C TRP A 46 28.11 -19.22 -10.98
N SER A 47 27.07 -18.46 -11.33
CA SER A 47 27.12 -17.39 -12.36
C SER A 47 26.87 -15.97 -11.85
N HIS A 48 26.47 -15.78 -10.59
CA HIS A 48 26.06 -14.48 -10.07
C HIS A 48 26.10 -14.42 -8.54
N TYR A 49 26.07 -13.20 -7.99
CA TYR A 49 25.89 -12.97 -6.56
C TYR A 49 24.41 -12.81 -6.23
N GLN A 50 23.99 -13.32 -5.08
CA GLN A 50 22.65 -13.11 -4.53
C GLN A 50 22.71 -12.47 -3.14
N CYS A 51 22.05 -11.33 -2.98
CA CYS A 51 21.86 -10.74 -1.65
C CYS A 51 20.82 -11.56 -0.88
N GLN A 52 21.20 -12.07 0.31
CA GLN A 52 20.30 -12.87 1.14
C GLN A 52 19.23 -12.02 1.86
N ARG A 53 19.37 -10.69 1.88
CA ARG A 53 18.35 -9.78 2.44
C ARG A 53 17.27 -9.41 1.43
N CYS A 54 17.62 -8.91 0.26
CA CYS A 54 16.64 -8.39 -0.71
C CYS A 54 16.42 -9.29 -1.93
N GLY A 55 17.17 -10.40 -2.02
CA GLY A 55 17.09 -11.32 -3.14
C GLY A 55 17.68 -10.77 -4.45
N ASN A 56 18.33 -9.59 -4.44
CA ASN A 56 18.94 -9.02 -5.65
C ASN A 56 19.96 -9.99 -6.25
N GLN A 57 19.80 -10.27 -7.55
CA GLN A 57 20.72 -11.08 -8.36
C GLN A 57 21.36 -10.26 -9.49
N LYS A 58 20.95 -9.00 -9.70
CA LYS A 58 21.50 -8.16 -10.76
C LYS A 58 22.90 -7.69 -10.36
N GLN A 59 23.90 -8.12 -11.12
CA GLN A 59 25.32 -7.78 -10.93
C GLN A 59 25.55 -6.25 -10.90
N SER A 60 24.85 -5.48 -11.75
CA SER A 60 24.95 -4.01 -11.80
C SER A 60 24.45 -3.29 -10.54
N LEU A 61 23.68 -3.98 -9.69
CA LEU A 61 23.20 -3.49 -8.39
C LEU A 61 24.06 -3.97 -7.22
N PHE A 62 25.19 -4.61 -7.50
CA PHE A 62 26.27 -4.78 -6.55
C PHE A 62 27.35 -3.72 -6.82
N GLY A 63 27.97 -3.25 -5.74
CA GLY A 63 29.12 -2.36 -5.81
C GLY A 63 30.22 -2.87 -4.91
N GLU A 64 31.40 -2.29 -5.06
CA GLU A 64 32.56 -2.58 -4.21
C GLU A 64 32.86 -1.38 -3.31
N ILE A 65 33.29 -1.64 -2.08
CA ILE A 65 33.67 -0.59 -1.13
C ILE A 65 34.82 -1.07 -0.23
N PRO A 66 35.83 -0.22 0.06
CA PRO A 66 36.83 -0.55 1.07
C PRO A 66 36.19 -0.59 2.46
N CYS A 67 36.47 -1.65 3.21
CA CYS A 67 35.96 -1.85 4.56
C CYS A 67 37.01 -1.49 5.61
N CYS A 68 36.61 -0.66 6.59
CA CYS A 68 37.50 -0.21 7.66
C CYS A 68 37.89 -1.35 8.60
N ASP A 69 36.97 -2.29 8.85
CA ASP A 69 37.15 -3.39 9.80
C ASP A 69 38.04 -4.49 9.22
N CYS A 70 37.75 -4.91 7.98
CA CYS A 70 38.46 -6.00 7.32
C CYS A 70 39.71 -5.56 6.54
N LYS A 71 39.93 -4.25 6.36
CA LYS A 71 41.03 -3.66 5.56
C LYS A 71 41.11 -4.19 4.11
N ARG A 72 39.98 -4.62 3.54
CA ARG A 72 39.84 -5.15 2.16
C ARG A 72 38.62 -4.54 1.49
N THR A 73 38.57 -4.65 0.16
CA THR A 73 37.39 -4.26 -0.63
C THR A 73 36.37 -5.39 -0.58
N HIS A 74 35.11 -5.05 -0.26
CA HIS A 74 34.01 -6.00 -0.20
C HIS A 74 32.87 -5.64 -1.15
N LEU A 75 32.19 -6.67 -1.64
CA LEU A 75 30.96 -6.50 -2.38
C LEU A 75 29.84 -6.04 -1.43
N TYR A 76 29.00 -5.10 -1.85
CA TYR A 76 27.80 -4.69 -1.13
C TYR A 76 26.60 -4.58 -2.06
N CYS A 77 25.40 -4.77 -1.51
CA CYS A 77 24.16 -4.65 -2.27
C CYS A 77 23.65 -3.20 -2.26
N ARG A 78 23.62 -2.56 -3.43
CA ARG A 78 23.12 -1.17 -3.58
C ARG A 78 21.63 -1.03 -3.25
N LYS A 79 20.87 -2.13 -3.34
CA LYS A 79 19.43 -2.14 -3.06
C LYS A 79 19.09 -2.11 -1.56
N CYS A 80 20.04 -2.45 -0.69
CA CYS A 80 19.82 -2.50 0.76
C CYS A 80 20.31 -1.24 1.48
N ILE A 81 20.85 -0.23 0.78
CA ILE A 81 21.53 0.93 1.40
C ILE A 81 20.65 1.60 2.45
N GLU A 82 19.41 1.93 2.10
CA GLU A 82 18.47 2.64 2.99
C GLU A 82 17.97 1.77 4.14
N THR A 83 17.98 0.45 3.97
CA THR A 83 17.50 -0.51 4.98
C THR A 83 18.60 -1.03 5.90
N GLY A 84 19.84 -0.59 5.72
CA GLY A 84 21.03 -1.16 6.34
C GLY A 84 21.88 -1.89 5.31
N ARG A 85 23.02 -1.27 4.96
CA ARG A 85 23.94 -1.74 3.91
C ARG A 85 24.38 -3.18 4.18
N VAL A 86 24.03 -4.07 3.26
CA VAL A 86 24.45 -5.47 3.30
C VAL A 86 25.77 -5.60 2.53
N MET A 87 26.81 -6.06 3.22
CA MET A 87 28.15 -6.30 2.67
C MET A 87 28.52 -7.78 2.77
N GLU A 88 29.46 -8.22 1.94
CA GLU A 88 29.97 -9.59 1.89
C GLU A 88 30.63 -10.04 3.21
N CYS A 89 31.33 -9.14 3.89
CA CYS A 89 31.96 -9.41 5.18
C CYS A 89 30.98 -9.49 6.36
N LEU A 90 29.69 -9.15 6.14
CA LEU A 90 28.68 -9.17 7.19
C LEU A 90 27.89 -10.49 7.17
N SER A 91 27.42 -10.87 8.35
CA SER A 91 26.44 -11.94 8.51
C SER A 91 25.05 -11.37 8.75
N LEU A 92 24.05 -12.07 8.24
CA LEU A 92 22.66 -11.92 8.65
C LEU A 92 22.35 -12.99 9.68
N TYR A 93 21.87 -12.58 10.84
CA TYR A 93 21.56 -13.46 11.95
C TYR A 93 20.06 -13.79 11.94
N GLU A 94 19.78 -15.06 12.20
CA GLU A 94 18.43 -15.61 12.35
C GLU A 94 18.29 -16.23 13.73
N TRP A 95 17.15 -16.04 14.37
CA TRP A 95 16.84 -16.75 15.61
C TRP A 95 16.62 -18.25 15.31
N ALA A 96 17.33 -19.10 16.04
CA ALA A 96 17.24 -20.56 15.97
C ALA A 96 16.81 -21.19 17.32
N GLY A 97 16.46 -20.36 18.30
CA GLY A 97 15.85 -20.79 19.56
C GLY A 97 14.37 -21.17 19.42
N PRO A 98 13.65 -21.31 20.55
CA PRO A 98 12.24 -21.68 20.54
C PRO A 98 11.38 -20.68 19.77
N GLU A 99 10.32 -21.19 19.13
CA GLU A 99 9.32 -20.35 18.48
C GLU A 99 8.53 -19.54 19.53
N PRO A 100 8.12 -18.31 19.20
CA PRO A 100 7.30 -17.51 20.08
C PRO A 100 5.90 -18.11 20.19
N ASP A 101 5.42 -18.27 21.42
CA ASP A 101 4.03 -18.61 21.68
C ASP A 101 3.16 -17.34 21.59
N TRP A 102 2.23 -17.35 20.63
CA TRP A 102 1.32 -16.25 20.36
C TRP A 102 -0.01 -16.51 21.08
N PRO A 103 -0.52 -15.52 21.85
CA PRO A 103 -1.76 -15.73 22.59
C PRO A 103 -2.95 -15.97 21.65
N SER A 104 -3.85 -16.86 22.09
CA SER A 104 -5.17 -17.04 21.49
C SER A 104 -6.11 -15.95 22.03
N LEU A 105 -6.69 -15.16 21.12
CA LEU A 105 -7.55 -14.02 21.44
C LEU A 105 -8.93 -14.22 20.80
N PRO A 106 -9.89 -14.91 21.47
CA PRO A 106 -11.18 -15.25 20.87
C PRO A 106 -12.10 -14.04 20.64
N ASN A 107 -11.99 -12.99 21.47
CA ASN A 107 -12.80 -11.77 21.39
C ASN A 107 -11.95 -10.55 21.06
N ALA A 108 -11.12 -10.68 20.02
CA ALA A 108 -10.11 -9.66 19.70
C ALA A 108 -10.72 -8.38 19.10
N CYS A 109 -11.82 -8.48 18.36
CA CYS A 109 -12.42 -7.35 17.66
C CYS A 109 -13.48 -6.66 18.52
N THR A 110 -13.34 -5.35 18.67
CA THR A 110 -14.24 -4.45 19.41
C THR A 110 -15.08 -3.56 18.50
N TRP A 111 -14.96 -3.74 17.18
CA TRP A 111 -15.73 -2.98 16.20
C TRP A 111 -17.21 -3.40 16.20
N THR A 112 -18.11 -2.43 16.33
CA THR A 112 -19.56 -2.64 16.49
C THR A 112 -20.36 -2.34 15.22
N GLY A 113 -19.71 -2.04 14.09
CA GLY A 113 -20.41 -1.78 12.84
C GLY A 113 -20.95 -3.05 12.18
N GLU A 114 -21.76 -2.86 11.15
CA GLU A 114 -22.35 -3.96 10.37
C GLU A 114 -21.75 -4.04 8.96
N LEU A 115 -21.44 -5.25 8.52
CA LEU A 115 -21.02 -5.51 7.15
C LEU A 115 -22.26 -5.63 6.25
N THR A 116 -22.22 -5.01 5.07
CA THR A 116 -23.21 -5.28 4.03
C THR A 116 -23.16 -6.74 3.59
N GLN A 117 -24.23 -7.26 2.99
CA GLN A 117 -24.27 -8.65 2.52
C GLN A 117 -23.10 -9.04 1.58
N SER A 118 -22.63 -8.11 0.75
CA SER A 118 -21.49 -8.37 -0.15
C SER A 118 -20.16 -8.38 0.59
N GLN A 119 -20.01 -7.54 1.61
CA GLN A 119 -18.85 -7.52 2.49
C GLN A 119 -18.82 -8.77 3.39
N GLN A 120 -19.97 -9.20 3.92
CA GLN A 120 -20.08 -10.41 4.73
C GLN A 120 -19.66 -11.64 3.93
N LYS A 121 -20.14 -11.81 2.70
CA LYS A 121 -19.70 -12.90 1.81
C LYS A 121 -18.18 -12.92 1.59
N ALA A 122 -17.55 -11.75 1.49
CA ALA A 122 -16.10 -11.65 1.37
C ALA A 122 -15.39 -12.01 2.68
N ALA A 123 -15.89 -11.54 3.82
CA ALA A 123 -15.38 -11.87 5.14
C ALA A 123 -15.47 -13.39 5.42
N ASP A 124 -16.61 -14.02 5.12
CA ASP A 124 -16.81 -15.46 5.28
C ASP A 124 -15.82 -16.25 4.42
N ARG A 125 -15.60 -15.79 3.17
CA ARG A 125 -14.62 -16.43 2.27
C ARG A 125 -13.19 -16.29 2.77
N ILE A 126 -12.86 -15.16 3.40
CA ILE A 126 -11.56 -14.92 4.04
C ILE A 126 -11.38 -15.84 5.24
N ILE A 127 -12.40 -15.97 6.11
CA ILE A 127 -12.40 -16.89 7.24
C ILE A 127 -12.14 -18.31 6.76
N GLN A 128 -12.88 -18.76 5.74
CA GLN A 128 -12.71 -20.09 5.15
C GLN A 128 -11.29 -20.32 4.63
N ALA A 129 -10.69 -19.32 3.96
CA ALA A 129 -9.32 -19.42 3.46
C ALA A 129 -8.30 -19.62 4.58
N ILE A 130 -8.47 -18.88 5.69
CA ILE A 130 -7.59 -18.96 6.86
C ILE A 130 -7.74 -20.31 7.57
N GLN A 131 -8.98 -20.75 7.81
CA GLN A 131 -9.27 -22.04 8.47
C GLN A 131 -8.77 -23.23 7.64
N SER A 132 -9.00 -23.20 6.33
CA SER A 132 -8.60 -24.26 5.40
C SER A 132 -7.12 -24.18 5.02
N ARG A 133 -6.39 -23.17 5.50
CA ARG A 133 -4.98 -22.89 5.16
C ARG A 133 -4.75 -22.84 3.64
N GLU A 134 -5.68 -22.20 2.94
CA GLU A 134 -5.52 -21.98 1.50
C GLU A 134 -4.27 -21.16 1.22
N LYS A 135 -3.55 -21.50 0.14
CA LYS A 135 -2.30 -20.80 -0.21
C LYS A 135 -2.56 -19.32 -0.52
N GLU A 136 -3.60 -19.04 -1.32
CA GLU A 136 -3.87 -17.71 -1.88
C GLU A 136 -5.36 -17.46 -2.08
N LEU A 137 -5.81 -16.24 -1.77
CA LEU A 137 -7.15 -15.71 -2.05
C LEU A 137 -7.04 -14.28 -2.56
N LEU A 138 -7.74 -13.93 -3.65
CA LEU A 138 -7.87 -12.56 -4.13
C LEU A 138 -9.23 -11.97 -3.77
N THR A 139 -9.23 -10.93 -2.95
CA THR A 139 -10.42 -10.11 -2.67
C THR A 139 -10.43 -8.92 -3.61
N TRP A 140 -11.23 -9.02 -4.67
CA TRP A 140 -11.45 -7.95 -5.63
C TRP A 140 -12.61 -7.07 -5.17
N ALA A 141 -12.31 -5.89 -4.66
CA ALA A 141 -13.29 -5.03 -4.03
C ALA A 141 -13.20 -3.60 -4.56
N VAL A 142 -14.33 -3.02 -4.98
CA VAL A 142 -14.36 -1.69 -5.60
C VAL A 142 -13.86 -0.59 -4.65
N CYS A 143 -13.41 0.53 -5.20
CA CYS A 143 -12.99 1.67 -4.39
C CYS A 143 -14.14 2.17 -3.51
N GLY A 144 -13.91 2.27 -2.19
CA GLY A 144 -14.95 2.63 -1.23
C GLY A 144 -15.87 1.47 -0.82
N SER A 145 -15.46 0.21 -1.00
CA SER A 145 -16.22 -0.96 -0.54
C SER A 145 -16.01 -1.33 0.93
N GLY A 146 -15.29 -0.52 1.72
CA GLY A 146 -14.91 -0.89 3.10
C GLY A 146 -13.95 -2.08 3.16
N LYS A 147 -12.87 -2.06 2.35
CA LYS A 147 -11.86 -3.14 2.30
C LYS A 147 -11.32 -3.54 3.68
N THR A 148 -11.12 -2.57 4.56
CA THR A 148 -10.54 -2.77 5.87
C THR A 148 -11.49 -3.54 6.79
N GLU A 149 -12.75 -3.12 6.90
CA GLU A 149 -13.78 -3.77 7.73
C GLU A 149 -14.00 -5.24 7.34
N MET A 150 -13.96 -5.54 6.04
CA MET A 150 -14.10 -6.91 5.55
C MET A 150 -13.00 -7.86 6.05
N LEU A 151 -11.84 -7.33 6.45
CA LEU A 151 -10.76 -8.13 7.01
C LEU A 151 -10.97 -8.44 8.48
N PHE A 152 -11.76 -7.65 9.21
CA PHE A 152 -11.85 -7.78 10.67
C PHE A 152 -12.30 -9.17 11.12
N PRO A 153 -13.30 -9.82 10.49
CA PRO A 153 -13.67 -11.19 10.86
C PRO A 153 -12.55 -12.20 10.60
N GLY A 154 -11.82 -12.06 9.49
CA GLY A 154 -10.66 -12.90 9.17
C GLY A 154 -9.49 -12.72 10.13
N ILE A 155 -9.18 -11.47 10.50
CA ILE A 155 -8.15 -11.15 11.51
C ILE A 155 -8.55 -11.73 12.87
N THR A 156 -9.82 -11.59 13.25
CA THR A 156 -10.35 -12.14 14.51
C THR A 156 -10.20 -13.64 14.55
N GLU A 157 -10.56 -14.34 13.47
CA GLU A 157 -10.40 -15.79 13.39
C GLU A 157 -8.93 -16.20 13.50
N ALA A 158 -8.03 -15.52 12.79
CA ALA A 158 -6.60 -15.80 12.88
C ALA A 158 -6.04 -15.56 14.29
N LEU A 159 -6.45 -14.50 14.99
CA LEU A 159 -6.04 -14.23 16.36
C LEU A 159 -6.61 -15.25 17.35
N LYS A 160 -7.86 -15.70 17.14
CA LYS A 160 -8.50 -16.77 17.93
C LYS A 160 -7.70 -18.07 17.88
N ILE A 161 -7.12 -18.43 16.74
CA ILE A 161 -6.26 -19.62 16.61
C ILE A 161 -4.75 -19.35 16.84
N GLY A 162 -4.41 -18.23 17.48
CA GLY A 162 -3.01 -17.91 17.88
C GLY A 162 -2.07 -17.65 16.72
N LYS A 163 -2.58 -17.16 15.58
CA LYS A 163 -1.78 -16.94 14.37
C LYS A 163 -1.15 -15.55 14.34
N ARG A 164 0.02 -15.45 13.71
CA ARG A 164 0.70 -14.17 13.48
C ARG A 164 0.33 -13.59 12.11
N ILE A 165 -0.04 -12.32 12.08
CA ILE A 165 -0.67 -11.67 10.93
C ILE A 165 0.14 -10.46 10.50
N CYS A 166 0.34 -10.30 9.19
CA CYS A 166 0.88 -9.07 8.60
C CYS A 166 -0.07 -8.48 7.57
N ILE A 167 -0.35 -7.18 7.67
CA ILE A 167 -0.99 -6.38 6.64
C ILE A 167 0.11 -5.54 5.98
N ALA A 168 0.50 -5.91 4.77
CA ALA A 168 1.51 -5.25 3.98
C ALA A 168 0.88 -4.33 2.94
N THR A 169 1.40 -3.11 2.82
CA THR A 169 0.96 -2.12 1.82
C THR A 169 2.19 -1.42 1.20
N PRO A 170 2.18 -1.02 -0.08
CA PRO A 170 3.32 -0.33 -0.69
C PRO A 170 3.60 1.06 -0.12
N ARG A 171 2.62 1.71 0.53
CA ARG A 171 2.68 3.13 0.86
C ARG A 171 2.63 3.39 2.37
N THR A 172 3.46 4.33 2.83
CA THR A 172 3.48 4.74 4.23
C THR A 172 2.15 5.39 4.68
N ASP A 173 1.54 6.20 3.81
CA ASP A 173 0.31 6.94 4.14
C ASP A 173 -0.86 5.98 4.43
N VAL A 174 -0.91 4.82 3.74
CA VAL A 174 -1.87 3.73 4.03
C VAL A 174 -1.64 3.16 5.43
N VAL A 175 -0.39 2.88 5.82
CA VAL A 175 -0.09 2.35 7.17
C VAL A 175 -0.56 3.32 8.25
N ARG A 176 -0.32 4.62 8.06
CA ARG A 176 -0.72 5.67 9.01
C ARG A 176 -2.23 5.87 9.08
N GLU A 177 -2.95 5.65 7.98
CA GLU A 177 -4.42 5.65 7.97
C GLU A 177 -5.00 4.40 8.66
N LEU A 178 -4.43 3.22 8.39
CA LEU A 178 -4.95 1.95 8.88
C LEU A 178 -4.62 1.67 10.36
N LEU A 179 -3.45 2.09 10.84
CA LEU A 179 -2.99 1.82 12.21
C LEU A 179 -3.96 2.32 13.30
N PRO A 180 -4.38 3.59 13.35
CA PRO A 180 -5.32 4.06 14.36
C PRO A 180 -6.67 3.35 14.26
N ARG A 181 -7.17 3.14 13.03
CA ARG A 181 -8.44 2.44 12.78
C ARG A 181 -8.42 0.99 13.26
N LEU A 182 -7.30 0.29 13.07
CA LEU A 182 -7.12 -1.08 13.57
C LEU A 182 -6.94 -1.12 15.08
N ARG A 183 -6.26 -0.13 15.68
CA ARG A 183 -6.16 -0.03 17.15
C ARG A 183 -7.51 0.22 17.81
N GLU A 184 -8.38 1.00 17.17
CA GLU A 184 -9.75 1.20 17.63
C GLU A 184 -10.60 -0.08 17.49
N ALA A 185 -10.51 -0.75 16.34
CA ALA A 185 -11.26 -1.98 16.06
C ALA A 185 -10.77 -3.22 16.84
N PHE A 186 -9.56 -3.18 17.40
CA PHE A 186 -8.94 -4.28 18.16
C PHE A 186 -8.24 -3.72 19.40
N SER A 187 -8.97 -3.01 20.26
CA SER A 187 -8.40 -2.26 21.39
C SER A 187 -7.69 -3.12 22.44
N GLY A 188 -8.06 -4.40 22.54
CA GLY A 188 -7.38 -5.39 23.40
C GLY A 188 -6.14 -6.06 22.78
N VAL A 189 -5.77 -5.71 21.55
CA VAL A 189 -4.65 -6.31 20.81
C VAL A 189 -3.53 -5.30 20.66
N TYR A 190 -2.29 -5.71 20.98
CA TYR A 190 -1.13 -4.89 20.69
C TYR A 190 -0.78 -4.94 19.20
N ILE A 191 -0.89 -3.80 18.52
CA ILE A 191 -0.69 -3.65 17.07
C ILE A 191 0.46 -2.69 16.80
N GLN A 192 1.39 -3.10 15.95
CA GLN A 192 2.51 -2.28 15.52
C GLN A 192 2.43 -1.85 14.06
N GLY A 193 2.82 -0.59 13.80
CA GLY A 193 2.92 0.00 12.47
C GLY A 193 4.37 0.22 12.05
N LEU A 194 4.85 -0.53 11.06
CA LEU A 194 6.23 -0.46 10.56
C LEU A 194 6.29 0.32 9.24
N TYR A 195 6.96 1.47 9.25
CA TYR A 195 7.18 2.27 8.04
C TYR A 195 8.39 3.21 8.19
N GLY A 196 8.83 3.83 7.10
CA GLY A 196 9.94 4.79 7.16
C GLY A 196 9.59 5.98 8.06
N GLY A 197 10.31 6.14 9.17
CA GLY A 197 10.03 7.18 10.18
C GLY A 197 9.12 6.75 11.33
N SER A 198 8.73 5.47 11.44
CA SER A 198 8.03 4.97 12.65
C SER A 198 8.96 4.93 13.86
N LEU A 199 8.43 5.26 15.04
CA LEU A 199 9.11 5.06 16.33
C LEU A 199 9.21 3.57 16.66
N GLU A 200 8.19 2.79 16.28
CA GLU A 200 8.15 1.35 16.41
C GLU A 200 9.04 0.71 15.34
N LYS A 201 10.14 0.07 15.77
CA LYS A 201 11.12 -0.56 14.86
C LYS A 201 11.22 -2.07 15.07
N ASP A 202 10.88 -2.57 16.25
CA ASP A 202 11.15 -3.97 16.56
C ASP A 202 10.27 -4.92 15.76
N GLY A 203 8.95 -4.68 15.64
CA GLY A 203 8.05 -5.60 14.96
C GLY A 203 7.86 -6.90 15.74
N THR A 204 7.52 -6.78 17.02
CA THR A 204 7.27 -7.87 17.98
C THR A 204 5.80 -8.22 18.14
N ALA A 205 4.89 -7.40 17.60
CA ALA A 205 3.46 -7.65 17.69
C ALA A 205 3.01 -8.90 16.92
N GLN A 206 1.89 -9.46 17.38
CA GLN A 206 1.16 -10.55 16.72
C GLN A 206 0.45 -10.07 15.45
N LEU A 207 -0.12 -8.87 15.49
CA LEU A 207 -0.70 -8.16 14.34
C LEU A 207 0.20 -6.97 13.97
N ILE A 208 0.75 -7.02 12.76
CA ILE A 208 1.63 -5.98 12.23
C ILE A 208 1.04 -5.38 10.97
N ILE A 209 1.07 -4.06 10.86
CA ILE A 209 0.83 -3.34 9.61
C ILE A 209 2.16 -2.77 9.15
N ALA A 210 2.54 -3.01 7.91
CA ALA A 210 3.89 -2.69 7.45
C ALA A 210 3.90 -2.17 6.02
N THR A 211 4.86 -1.30 5.69
CA THR A 211 5.18 -1.11 4.27
C THR A 211 5.86 -2.36 3.72
N THR A 212 5.65 -2.67 2.44
CA THR A 212 6.22 -3.87 1.79
C THR A 212 7.76 -3.92 1.90
N HIS A 213 8.43 -2.77 1.95
CA HIS A 213 9.88 -2.70 2.18
C HIS A 213 10.28 -3.20 3.58
N GLN A 214 9.42 -3.04 4.59
CA GLN A 214 9.70 -3.54 5.93
C GLN A 214 9.69 -5.06 6.00
N LEU A 215 9.05 -5.76 5.04
CA LEU A 215 9.09 -7.21 4.95
C LEU A 215 10.52 -7.76 4.73
N LEU A 216 11.46 -6.91 4.28
CA LEU A 216 12.88 -7.26 4.11
C LEU A 216 13.58 -7.66 5.41
N ARG A 217 13.00 -7.40 6.58
CA ARG A 217 13.52 -7.86 7.87
C ARG A 217 12.95 -9.21 8.33
N PHE A 218 11.89 -9.71 7.68
CA PHE A 218 11.17 -10.91 8.10
C PHE A 218 11.50 -12.12 7.20
N LYS A 219 11.45 -13.32 7.80
CA LYS A 219 11.61 -14.63 7.16
C LYS A 219 10.80 -15.65 7.97
N HIS A 220 9.81 -16.32 7.36
CA HIS A 220 8.94 -17.31 8.02
C HIS A 220 8.27 -16.80 9.32
N ALA A 221 7.88 -15.53 9.34
CA ALA A 221 7.27 -14.91 10.51
C ALA A 221 5.75 -15.10 10.57
N PHE A 222 5.07 -14.98 9.42
CA PHE A 222 3.62 -14.77 9.38
C PHE A 222 2.87 -16.00 8.87
N ASP A 223 1.83 -16.39 9.61
CA ASP A 223 0.88 -17.42 9.20
C ASP A 223 -0.16 -16.85 8.22
N VAL A 224 -0.54 -15.59 8.37
CA VAL A 224 -1.46 -14.89 7.47
C VAL A 224 -0.79 -13.62 6.94
N MET A 225 -0.68 -13.53 5.62
CA MET A 225 -0.13 -12.36 4.91
C MET A 225 -1.23 -11.71 4.10
N ILE A 226 -1.57 -10.47 4.43
CA ILE A 226 -2.54 -9.66 3.70
C ILE A 226 -1.75 -8.61 2.92
N ILE A 227 -1.87 -8.60 1.59
CA ILE A 227 -1.20 -7.62 0.73
C ILE A 227 -2.27 -6.69 0.16
N ASP A 228 -2.34 -5.46 0.70
CA ASP A 228 -3.21 -4.41 0.18
C ASP A 228 -2.53 -3.63 -0.94
N GLU A 229 -3.33 -3.17 -1.89
CA GLU A 229 -2.90 -2.48 -3.09
C GLU A 229 -1.82 -3.28 -3.86
N VAL A 230 -2.03 -4.59 -4.04
CA VAL A 230 -1.10 -5.49 -4.77
C VAL A 230 -0.82 -5.02 -6.20
N ASP A 231 -1.70 -4.21 -6.76
CA ASP A 231 -1.61 -3.63 -8.11
C ASP A 231 -0.89 -2.27 -8.18
N ALA A 232 -0.47 -1.73 -7.04
CA ALA A 232 0.16 -0.42 -6.93
C ALA A 232 1.69 -0.47 -7.00
N PHE A 233 2.27 0.59 -7.56
CA PHE A 233 3.70 0.86 -7.46
C PHE A 233 4.10 1.14 -6.00
N PRO A 234 5.30 0.70 -5.54
CA PRO A 234 6.33 -0.04 -6.27
C PRO A 234 6.17 -1.56 -6.26
N PHE A 235 5.16 -2.11 -5.58
CA PHE A 235 5.04 -3.56 -5.39
C PHE A 235 5.01 -4.35 -6.71
N THR A 236 4.31 -3.84 -7.73
CA THR A 236 4.23 -4.47 -9.05
C THR A 236 5.51 -4.36 -9.89
N HIS A 237 6.35 -3.36 -9.63
CA HIS A 237 7.54 -3.07 -10.44
C HIS A 237 8.84 -3.50 -9.79
N ASP A 238 8.82 -3.79 -8.48
CA ASP A 238 9.98 -4.27 -7.75
C ASP A 238 9.82 -5.75 -7.33
N PRO A 239 10.47 -6.68 -8.04
CA PRO A 239 10.51 -8.09 -7.67
C PRO A 239 11.04 -8.37 -6.25
N THR A 240 11.87 -7.47 -5.70
CA THR A 240 12.37 -7.59 -4.32
C THR A 240 11.26 -7.49 -3.29
N LEU A 241 10.20 -6.73 -3.55
CA LEU A 241 9.07 -6.60 -2.61
C LEU A 241 8.20 -7.86 -2.63
N SER A 242 7.96 -8.42 -3.82
CA SER A 242 7.31 -9.72 -3.97
C SER A 242 8.14 -10.83 -3.30
N PHE A 243 9.46 -10.83 -3.51
CA PHE A 243 10.38 -11.75 -2.83
C PHE A 243 10.33 -11.60 -1.30
N ALA A 244 10.32 -10.38 -0.79
CA ALA A 244 10.25 -10.12 0.64
C ALA A 244 8.93 -10.63 1.25
N ALA A 245 7.80 -10.43 0.58
CA ALA A 245 6.50 -10.95 1.01
C ALA A 245 6.47 -12.48 1.04
N VAL A 246 6.98 -13.14 -0.01
CA VAL A 246 7.06 -14.61 -0.08
C VAL A 246 8.03 -15.17 0.97
N ARG A 247 9.12 -14.49 1.28
CA ARG A 247 10.06 -14.93 2.32
C ARG A 247 9.50 -14.73 3.71
N ALA A 248 8.76 -13.64 3.95
CA ALA A 248 8.25 -13.28 5.26
C ALA A 248 7.16 -14.24 5.77
N LYS A 249 6.45 -14.94 4.88
CA LYS A 249 5.43 -15.92 5.25
C LYS A 249 6.03 -17.27 5.66
N LYS A 250 5.37 -17.97 6.58
CA LYS A 250 5.67 -19.37 6.94
C LYS A 250 5.38 -20.30 5.75
N GLU A 251 5.96 -21.49 5.76
CA GLU A 251 5.74 -22.49 4.70
C GLU A 251 4.26 -22.85 4.54
N VAL A 252 3.59 -23.06 5.67
CA VAL A 252 2.13 -23.22 5.75
C VAL A 252 1.53 -21.87 6.16
N SER A 253 1.02 -21.13 5.19
CA SER A 253 0.45 -19.81 5.39
C SER A 253 -0.62 -19.47 4.36
N THR A 254 -1.47 -18.50 4.71
CA THR A 254 -2.53 -18.00 3.84
C THR A 254 -2.19 -16.59 3.37
N THR A 255 -2.20 -16.38 2.05
CA THR A 255 -1.97 -15.05 1.45
C THR A 255 -3.28 -14.49 0.92
N ILE A 256 -3.68 -13.32 1.40
CA ILE A 256 -4.89 -12.61 0.95
C ILE A 256 -4.45 -11.35 0.19
N TYR A 257 -4.79 -11.28 -1.09
CA TYR A 257 -4.54 -10.12 -1.93
C TYR A 257 -5.77 -9.21 -1.96
N LEU A 258 -5.61 -7.92 -1.71
CA LEU A 258 -6.68 -6.93 -1.80
C LEU A 258 -6.38 -5.96 -2.95
N THR A 259 -7.35 -5.79 -3.84
CA THR A 259 -7.24 -4.85 -4.95
C THR A 259 -8.61 -4.40 -5.45
N ALA A 260 -8.69 -3.18 -5.98
CA ALA A 260 -9.83 -2.75 -6.78
C ALA A 260 -9.61 -2.96 -8.29
N THR A 261 -8.35 -3.15 -8.70
CA THR A 261 -7.89 -3.09 -10.08
C THR A 261 -6.89 -4.22 -10.33
N PRO A 262 -7.35 -5.49 -10.37
CA PRO A 262 -6.46 -6.63 -10.58
C PRO A 262 -5.74 -6.51 -11.91
N ARG A 263 -4.41 -6.64 -11.90
CA ARG A 263 -3.56 -6.61 -13.11
C ARG A 263 -3.81 -7.82 -14.02
N GLN A 264 -3.33 -7.75 -15.26
CA GLN A 264 -3.54 -8.77 -16.31
C GLN A 264 -3.16 -10.19 -15.86
N GLU A 265 -2.07 -10.34 -15.11
CA GLU A 265 -1.64 -11.63 -14.55
C GLU A 265 -2.71 -12.23 -13.62
N HIS A 266 -3.21 -11.44 -12.66
CA HIS A 266 -4.27 -11.85 -11.76
C HIS A 266 -5.56 -12.16 -12.53
N GLN A 267 -5.95 -11.30 -13.48
CA GLN A 267 -7.13 -11.55 -14.32
C GLN A 267 -7.03 -12.87 -15.08
N THR A 268 -5.85 -13.17 -15.64
CA THR A 268 -5.59 -14.42 -16.37
C THR A 268 -5.66 -15.63 -15.44
N ARG A 269 -5.09 -15.54 -14.24
CA ARG A 269 -5.15 -16.61 -13.23
C ARG A 269 -6.56 -16.85 -12.72
N MET A 270 -7.35 -15.80 -12.51
CA MET A 270 -8.76 -15.90 -12.13
C MET A 270 -9.58 -16.56 -13.24
N ALA A 271 -9.39 -16.16 -14.51
CA ALA A 271 -10.08 -16.75 -15.66
C ALA A 271 -9.75 -18.25 -15.81
N LYS A 272 -8.52 -18.64 -15.50
CA LYS A 272 -8.06 -20.05 -15.48
C LYS A 272 -8.40 -20.80 -14.19
N GLN A 273 -9.16 -20.20 -13.25
CA GLN A 273 -9.49 -20.77 -11.94
C GLN A 273 -8.27 -21.16 -11.08
N LYS A 274 -7.10 -20.58 -11.35
CA LYS A 274 -5.84 -20.81 -10.60
C LYS A 274 -5.62 -19.84 -9.44
N LEU A 275 -6.54 -18.88 -9.27
CA LEU A 275 -6.54 -17.93 -8.18
C LEU A 275 -7.98 -17.82 -7.65
N PRO A 276 -8.28 -18.46 -6.51
CA PRO A 276 -9.56 -18.28 -5.84
C PRO A 276 -9.80 -16.80 -5.57
N HIS A 277 -11.02 -16.33 -5.80
CA HIS A 277 -11.35 -14.93 -5.64
C HIS A 277 -12.77 -14.70 -5.17
N VAL A 278 -12.97 -13.58 -4.48
CA VAL A 278 -14.28 -13.04 -4.13
C VAL A 278 -14.41 -11.62 -4.66
N PHE A 279 -15.57 -11.29 -5.21
CA PHE A 279 -15.83 -9.98 -5.78
C PHE A 279 -16.84 -9.20 -4.94
N VAL A 280 -16.49 -7.96 -4.60
CA VAL A 280 -17.33 -7.03 -3.83
C VAL A 280 -17.68 -5.84 -4.74
N PRO A 281 -18.87 -5.87 -5.36
CA PRO A 281 -19.21 -4.95 -6.44
C PRO A 281 -19.67 -3.56 -5.98
N LYS A 282 -20.10 -3.43 -4.73
CA LYS A 282 -20.76 -2.22 -4.21
C LYS A 282 -19.86 -1.48 -3.23
N ARG A 283 -20.02 -0.15 -3.17
CA ARG A 283 -19.51 0.67 -2.07
C ARG A 283 -20.27 0.34 -0.78
N PHE A 284 -19.66 0.63 0.37
CA PHE A 284 -20.27 0.32 1.68
C PHE A 284 -21.62 1.05 1.87
N HIS A 285 -21.76 2.26 1.32
CA HIS A 285 -23.00 3.04 1.32
C HIS A 285 -23.97 2.66 0.17
N GLY A 286 -23.65 1.65 -0.65
CA GLY A 286 -24.58 1.11 -1.64
C GLY A 286 -24.77 1.92 -2.95
N HIS A 287 -24.00 2.99 -3.18
CA HIS A 287 -24.02 3.75 -4.44
C HIS A 287 -22.92 3.29 -5.43
N PRO A 288 -23.07 3.54 -6.75
CA PRO A 288 -22.09 3.15 -7.75
C PRO A 288 -20.78 3.95 -7.66
N LEU A 289 -19.74 3.46 -8.34
CA LEU A 289 -18.56 4.26 -8.64
C LEU A 289 -18.94 5.39 -9.64
N PRO A 290 -18.47 6.63 -9.44
CA PRO A 290 -18.71 7.70 -10.38
C PRO A 290 -18.00 7.40 -11.71
N VAL A 291 -18.75 7.55 -12.81
CA VAL A 291 -18.24 7.29 -14.16
C VAL A 291 -17.59 8.58 -14.69
N PRO A 292 -16.29 8.56 -15.06
CA PRO A 292 -15.60 9.74 -15.55
C PRO A 292 -16.22 10.32 -16.82
N ALA A 293 -16.49 11.63 -16.80
CA ALA A 293 -16.88 12.37 -17.98
C ALA A 293 -15.65 12.82 -18.77
N PHE A 294 -15.65 12.60 -20.07
CA PHE A 294 -14.60 13.09 -20.96
C PHE A 294 -14.88 14.53 -21.37
N ARG A 295 -13.87 15.41 -21.22
CA ARG A 295 -13.90 16.79 -21.68
C ARG A 295 -12.70 17.06 -22.58
N MET A 296 -12.98 17.18 -23.87
CA MET A 296 -11.98 17.47 -24.87
C MET A 296 -11.50 18.92 -24.74
N SER A 297 -10.19 19.11 -24.82
CA SER A 297 -9.54 20.42 -24.89
C SER A 297 -8.42 20.38 -25.92
N TYR A 298 -8.68 20.88 -27.14
CA TYR A 298 -7.70 20.83 -28.25
C TYR A 298 -6.36 21.49 -27.93
N ALA A 299 -6.38 22.61 -27.19
CA ALA A 299 -5.17 23.34 -26.80
C ALA A 299 -4.52 22.82 -25.51
N LEU A 300 -4.96 21.67 -24.96
CA LEU A 300 -4.56 21.19 -23.63
C LEU A 300 -3.05 21.21 -23.39
N LYS A 301 -2.27 20.55 -24.26
CA LYS A 301 -0.81 20.49 -24.11
C LYS A 301 -0.16 21.86 -24.16
N LYS A 302 -0.63 22.72 -25.07
CA LYS A 302 -0.14 24.10 -25.21
C LYS A 302 -0.45 24.93 -23.96
N ASP A 303 -1.66 24.80 -23.42
CA ASP A 303 -2.10 25.51 -22.22
C ASP A 303 -1.29 25.03 -21.00
N LEU A 304 -1.15 23.72 -20.80
CA LEU A 304 -0.39 23.14 -19.68
C LEU A 304 1.12 23.43 -19.78
N GLN A 305 1.70 23.51 -20.99
CA GLN A 305 3.09 23.96 -21.16
C GLN A 305 3.28 25.40 -20.68
N LYS A 306 2.30 26.27 -20.93
CA LYS A 306 2.23 27.63 -20.37
C LYS A 306 1.75 27.67 -18.91
N SER A 307 1.57 26.50 -18.31
CA SER A 307 1.07 26.30 -16.94
C SER A 307 -0.32 26.90 -16.71
N TYR A 308 -1.11 26.98 -17.76
CA TYR A 308 -2.48 27.49 -17.71
C TYR A 308 -3.46 26.31 -17.62
N PRO A 309 -4.47 26.37 -16.73
CA PRO A 309 -5.51 25.36 -16.68
C PRO A 309 -6.29 25.29 -18.00
N PRO A 310 -6.81 24.12 -18.41
CA PRO A 310 -7.51 24.00 -19.68
C PRO A 310 -8.76 24.89 -19.72
N LYS A 311 -9.09 25.54 -20.84
CA LYS A 311 -10.32 26.38 -20.90
C LYS A 311 -11.60 25.61 -20.56
N ALA A 312 -11.67 24.34 -20.97
CA ALA A 312 -12.78 23.45 -20.64
C ALA A 312 -12.95 23.24 -19.12
N PHE A 313 -11.87 23.38 -18.34
CA PHE A 313 -11.92 23.28 -16.88
C PHE A 313 -12.76 24.41 -16.29
N PHE A 314 -12.55 25.66 -16.69
CA PHE A 314 -13.32 26.78 -16.14
C PHE A 314 -14.82 26.68 -16.46
N LYS A 315 -15.16 26.22 -17.68
CA LYS A 315 -16.55 25.98 -18.06
C LYS A 315 -17.21 24.92 -17.18
N TRP A 316 -16.50 23.82 -16.91
CA TRP A 316 -16.99 22.77 -16.01
C TRP A 316 -17.03 23.24 -14.56
N PHE A 317 -16.00 23.93 -14.09
CA PHE A 317 -15.88 24.40 -12.71
C PHE A 317 -17.05 25.34 -12.33
N ALA A 318 -17.46 26.20 -13.26
CA ALA A 318 -18.63 27.06 -13.09
C ALA A 318 -19.98 26.30 -13.16
N SER A 319 -20.02 25.10 -13.73
CA SER A 319 -21.23 24.29 -13.89
C SER A 319 -21.29 23.10 -12.93
N ARG A 320 -20.47 23.08 -11.87
CA ARG A 320 -20.48 22.01 -10.86
C ARG A 320 -21.81 21.99 -10.13
N GLU A 321 -22.35 20.80 -9.91
CA GLU A 321 -23.63 20.65 -9.21
C GLU A 321 -23.56 21.17 -7.77
N ILE A 322 -22.43 20.93 -7.09
CA ILE A 322 -22.16 21.42 -5.73
C ILE A 322 -20.87 22.22 -5.73
N SER A 323 -20.99 23.54 -5.84
CA SER A 323 -19.83 24.46 -5.89
C SER A 323 -18.99 24.45 -4.61
N THR A 324 -19.60 24.16 -3.46
CA THR A 324 -18.94 24.13 -2.14
C THR A 324 -18.13 22.86 -1.87
N ARG A 325 -18.28 21.82 -2.69
CA ARG A 325 -17.54 20.56 -2.52
C ARG A 325 -16.05 20.81 -2.80
N GLN A 326 -15.17 20.19 -2.04
CA GLN A 326 -13.73 20.32 -2.27
C GLN A 326 -13.33 19.66 -3.59
N LEU A 327 -12.26 20.13 -4.22
CA LEU A 327 -11.81 19.70 -5.54
C LEU A 327 -10.39 19.11 -5.47
N LEU A 328 -10.23 17.91 -6.01
CA LEU A 328 -8.94 17.25 -6.18
C LEU A 328 -8.55 17.28 -7.67
N ILE A 329 -7.41 17.89 -7.98
CA ILE A 329 -6.90 18.03 -9.35
C ILE A 329 -5.63 17.18 -9.51
N PHE A 330 -5.69 16.15 -10.33
CA PHE A 330 -4.53 15.32 -10.68
C PHE A 330 -3.82 15.88 -11.91
N VAL A 331 -2.49 15.98 -11.84
CA VAL A 331 -1.64 16.40 -12.95
C VAL A 331 -0.43 15.45 -13.11
N PRO A 332 0.13 15.30 -14.33
CA PRO A 332 1.17 14.30 -14.57
C PRO A 332 2.50 14.48 -13.83
N THR A 333 2.90 15.72 -13.53
CA THR A 333 4.25 16.01 -13.01
C THR A 333 4.25 16.97 -11.83
N ILE A 334 5.27 16.83 -10.96
CA ILE A 334 5.50 17.72 -9.80
C ILE A 334 5.62 19.18 -10.23
N LYS A 335 6.37 19.44 -11.31
CA LYS A 335 6.58 20.78 -11.86
C LYS A 335 5.25 21.41 -12.29
N LEU A 336 4.39 20.62 -12.94
CA LEU A 336 3.07 21.10 -13.35
C LEU A 336 2.16 21.34 -12.14
N ALA A 337 2.18 20.47 -11.12
CA ALA A 337 1.38 20.64 -9.91
C ALA A 337 1.64 21.98 -9.22
N LYS A 338 2.92 22.34 -9.04
CA LYS A 338 3.31 23.63 -8.45
C LYS A 338 2.82 24.81 -9.28
N ARG A 339 3.16 24.82 -10.58
CA ARG A 339 2.84 25.95 -11.46
C ARG A 339 1.34 26.13 -11.70
N ILE A 340 0.59 25.04 -11.84
CA ILE A 340 -0.88 25.10 -11.96
C ILE A 340 -1.51 25.61 -10.68
N THR A 341 -1.00 25.24 -9.51
CA THR A 341 -1.50 25.76 -8.23
C THR A 341 -1.26 27.26 -8.13
N GLU A 342 -0.06 27.74 -8.45
CA GLU A 342 0.26 29.18 -8.48
C GLU A 342 -0.68 29.94 -9.43
N LYS A 343 -0.90 29.42 -10.64
CA LYS A 343 -1.77 30.06 -11.63
C LYS A 343 -3.24 30.00 -11.26
N LEU A 344 -3.73 28.88 -10.75
CA LEU A 344 -5.11 28.76 -10.26
C LEU A 344 -5.36 29.69 -9.08
N SER A 345 -4.41 29.83 -8.16
CA SER A 345 -4.53 30.72 -7.00
C SER A 345 -4.67 32.19 -7.42
N ALA A 346 -3.95 32.59 -8.48
CA ALA A 346 -4.08 33.93 -9.05
C ALA A 346 -5.40 34.17 -9.81
N ILE A 347 -6.06 33.12 -10.31
CA ILE A 347 -7.31 33.22 -11.10
C ILE A 347 -8.54 33.05 -10.22
N LEU A 348 -8.51 32.12 -9.27
CA LEU A 348 -9.61 31.78 -8.37
C LEU A 348 -9.29 32.34 -6.98
N THR A 349 -9.26 33.67 -6.88
CA THR A 349 -8.86 34.40 -5.65
C THR A 349 -9.73 34.09 -4.44
N ASP A 350 -10.97 33.65 -4.67
CA ASP A 350 -11.94 33.33 -3.61
C ASP A 350 -11.78 31.90 -3.05
N HIS A 351 -10.83 31.11 -3.56
CA HIS A 351 -10.65 29.71 -3.19
C HIS A 351 -9.28 29.47 -2.54
N THR A 352 -9.28 28.81 -1.39
CA THR A 352 -8.05 28.35 -0.75
C THR A 352 -7.53 27.09 -1.45
N MET A 353 -6.25 27.05 -1.78
CA MET A 353 -5.68 25.90 -2.47
C MET A 353 -4.23 25.61 -2.12
N THR A 354 -3.83 24.35 -2.31
CA THR A 354 -2.45 23.90 -2.07
C THR A 354 -2.06 22.80 -3.06
N ALA A 355 -0.76 22.46 -3.06
CA ALA A 355 -0.20 21.39 -3.87
C ALA A 355 0.45 20.33 -3.00
N VAL A 356 0.24 19.04 -3.33
CA VAL A 356 0.89 17.90 -2.68
C VAL A 356 1.53 16.98 -3.71
N HIS A 357 2.80 16.61 -3.50
CA HIS A 357 3.57 15.70 -4.35
C HIS A 357 4.51 14.79 -3.54
N SER A 358 5.19 13.85 -4.19
CA SER A 358 6.04 12.84 -3.52
C SER A 358 7.24 13.42 -2.75
N THR A 359 7.83 14.51 -3.23
CA THR A 359 8.97 15.21 -2.59
C THR A 359 8.56 16.34 -1.64
N ASP A 360 7.29 16.43 -1.26
CA ASP A 360 6.78 17.47 -0.36
C ASP A 360 7.00 17.04 1.11
N HIS A 361 7.76 17.84 1.86
CA HIS A 361 8.08 17.57 3.26
C HIS A 361 6.87 17.82 4.17
N ASP A 362 5.99 18.77 3.82
CA ASP A 362 4.80 19.13 4.58
C ASP A 362 3.55 18.38 4.07
N ARG A 363 3.75 17.30 3.30
CA ARG A 363 2.67 16.53 2.67
C ARG A 363 1.59 16.13 3.66
N GLU A 364 2.00 15.58 4.80
CA GLU A 364 1.09 15.06 5.82
C GLU A 364 0.21 16.16 6.40
N GLU A 365 0.83 17.30 6.71
CA GLU A 365 0.13 18.45 7.24
C GLU A 365 -0.87 19.00 6.22
N LYS A 366 -0.48 19.19 4.96
CA LYS A 366 -1.39 19.65 3.90
C LYS A 366 -2.57 18.70 3.66
N ILE A 367 -2.34 17.39 3.70
CA ILE A 367 -3.42 16.39 3.60
C ILE A 367 -4.39 16.53 4.78
N ARG A 368 -3.87 16.74 6.00
CA ARG A 368 -4.68 16.98 7.20
C ARG A 368 -5.50 18.26 7.08
N GLN A 369 -4.88 19.35 6.64
CA GLN A 369 -5.54 20.65 6.43
C GLN A 369 -6.65 20.56 5.37
N PHE A 370 -6.40 19.85 4.26
CA PHE A 370 -7.43 19.58 3.25
C PHE A 370 -8.55 18.70 3.82
N ARG A 371 -8.26 17.66 4.60
CA ARG A 371 -9.29 16.84 5.27
C ARG A 371 -10.16 17.67 6.22
N ASN A 372 -9.58 18.65 6.89
CA ASN A 372 -10.26 19.58 7.79
C ASN A 372 -10.95 20.74 7.06
N LYS A 373 -11.09 20.67 5.73
CA LYS A 373 -11.74 21.69 4.89
C LYS A 373 -11.09 23.08 4.93
N GLN A 374 -9.82 23.18 5.33
CA GLN A 374 -9.09 24.47 5.32
C GLN A 374 -8.67 24.88 3.90
N PHE A 375 -8.45 23.90 3.02
CA PHE A 375 -8.24 24.11 1.59
C PHE A 375 -9.44 23.61 0.79
N GLN A 376 -9.93 24.40 -0.16
CA GLN A 376 -11.01 23.99 -1.06
C GLN A 376 -10.49 23.21 -2.26
N ILE A 377 -9.29 23.52 -2.77
CA ILE A 377 -8.70 22.86 -3.93
C ILE A 377 -7.34 22.26 -3.57
N LEU A 378 -7.12 21.00 -3.93
CA LEU A 378 -5.84 20.32 -3.79
C LEU A 378 -5.34 19.85 -5.15
N VAL A 379 -4.19 20.38 -5.58
CA VAL A 379 -3.52 19.92 -6.80
C VAL A 379 -2.49 18.86 -6.43
N THR A 380 -2.50 17.73 -7.11
CA THR A 380 -1.61 16.61 -6.78
C THR A 380 -1.19 15.81 -7.99
N THR A 381 -0.21 14.93 -7.80
CA THR A 381 0.21 13.94 -8.80
C THR A 381 -0.41 12.58 -8.47
N THR A 382 0.05 11.51 -9.11
CA THR A 382 -0.32 10.12 -8.78
C THR A 382 0.04 9.69 -7.34
N ILE A 383 0.63 10.57 -6.53
CA ILE A 383 0.92 10.26 -5.13
C ILE A 383 -0.37 10.02 -4.31
N LEU A 384 -1.46 10.76 -4.57
CA LEU A 384 -2.72 10.62 -3.83
C LEU A 384 -3.78 9.76 -4.54
N GLU A 385 -3.44 9.09 -5.65
CA GLU A 385 -4.35 8.15 -6.31
C GLU A 385 -4.81 7.04 -5.36
N ARG A 386 -3.97 6.70 -4.38
CA ARG A 386 -4.11 5.64 -3.37
C ARG A 386 -3.65 6.13 -1.98
N GLY A 387 -4.09 5.47 -0.92
CA GLY A 387 -3.62 5.73 0.45
C GLY A 387 -4.08 6.95 1.25
N VAL A 388 -5.08 7.72 0.81
CA VAL A 388 -5.76 8.74 1.63
C VAL A 388 -7.27 8.72 1.41
N THR A 389 -8.08 8.87 2.45
CA THR A 389 -9.54 9.00 2.30
C THR A 389 -10.01 10.44 2.53
N PHE A 390 -10.83 10.95 1.60
CA PHE A 390 -11.55 12.22 1.70
C PHE A 390 -13.06 11.93 1.63
N PRO A 391 -13.88 12.52 2.52
CA PRO A 391 -15.31 12.23 2.55
C PRO A 391 -16.04 12.70 1.28
N SER A 392 -15.83 13.96 0.87
CA SER A 392 -16.68 14.61 -0.15
C SER A 392 -15.82 15.46 -1.09
N VAL A 393 -15.41 14.89 -2.22
CA VAL A 393 -14.58 15.59 -3.22
C VAL A 393 -15.08 15.35 -4.64
N ASP A 394 -14.98 16.40 -5.47
CA ASP A 394 -14.94 16.24 -6.93
C ASP A 394 -13.50 15.99 -7.37
N VAL A 395 -13.35 15.26 -8.47
CA VAL A 395 -12.05 14.84 -8.97
C VAL A 395 -11.89 15.22 -10.42
N THR A 396 -10.76 15.83 -10.75
CA THR A 396 -10.39 16.09 -12.13
C THR A 396 -9.00 15.60 -12.44
N VAL A 397 -8.77 15.22 -13.70
CA VAL A 397 -7.45 14.86 -14.21
C VAL A 397 -7.12 15.76 -15.39
N PHE A 398 -6.05 16.54 -15.28
CA PHE A 398 -5.49 17.28 -16.41
C PHE A 398 -4.53 16.39 -17.17
N ASP A 399 -4.64 16.39 -18.49
CA ASP A 399 -3.87 15.50 -19.36
C ASP A 399 -4.04 14.03 -18.98
N ALA A 400 -5.31 13.60 -18.90
CA ALA A 400 -5.68 12.21 -18.56
C ALA A 400 -5.11 11.17 -19.55
N GLY A 401 -4.69 11.60 -20.74
CA GLY A 401 -4.01 10.76 -21.72
C GLY A 401 -2.52 10.56 -21.47
N HIS A 402 -1.94 11.22 -20.46
CA HIS A 402 -0.50 11.10 -20.16
C HIS A 402 -0.15 9.66 -19.71
N PRO A 403 0.97 9.07 -20.16
CA PRO A 403 1.36 7.68 -19.85
C PRO A 403 1.52 7.31 -18.36
N VAL A 404 1.53 8.31 -17.47
CA VAL A 404 1.62 8.09 -16.01
C VAL A 404 0.27 7.65 -15.43
N PHE A 405 -0.83 7.94 -16.12
CA PHE A 405 -2.19 7.55 -15.74
C PHE A 405 -2.60 6.31 -16.52
N ASP A 406 -2.18 5.14 -16.04
CA ASP A 406 -2.66 3.85 -16.55
C ASP A 406 -4.13 3.61 -16.16
N GLU A 407 -4.73 2.53 -16.71
CA GLU A 407 -6.12 2.15 -16.41
C GLU A 407 -6.37 2.08 -14.90
N ALA A 408 -5.47 1.41 -14.16
CA ALA A 408 -5.62 1.20 -12.73
C ALA A 408 -5.57 2.53 -11.96
N ALA A 409 -4.64 3.42 -12.29
CA ALA A 409 -4.53 4.75 -11.70
C ALA A 409 -5.81 5.56 -11.93
N LEU A 410 -6.32 5.60 -13.17
CA LEU A 410 -7.54 6.35 -13.49
C LEU A 410 -8.78 5.82 -12.76
N VAL A 411 -8.93 4.50 -12.62
CA VAL A 411 -10.01 3.88 -11.84
C VAL A 411 -9.92 4.26 -10.35
N GLN A 412 -8.71 4.28 -9.78
CA GLN A 412 -8.49 4.63 -8.37
C GLN A 412 -8.73 6.12 -8.11
N ILE A 413 -8.27 6.98 -9.03
CA ILE A 413 -8.53 8.42 -9.03
C ILE A 413 -10.04 8.68 -9.06
N ALA A 414 -10.77 8.06 -10.00
CA ALA A 414 -12.23 8.16 -10.05
C ALA A 414 -12.88 7.65 -8.74
N GLY A 415 -12.32 6.58 -8.17
CA GLY A 415 -12.73 6.02 -6.89
C GLY A 415 -12.50 6.92 -5.66
N ARG A 416 -11.92 8.12 -5.81
CA ARG A 416 -11.81 9.15 -4.75
C ARG A 416 -13.08 9.97 -4.59
N ALA A 417 -13.84 10.15 -5.66
CA ALA A 417 -15.08 10.92 -5.62
C ALA A 417 -16.24 10.11 -5.02
N GLY A 418 -17.12 10.80 -4.31
CA GLY A 418 -18.38 10.27 -3.76
C GLY A 418 -18.22 9.21 -2.66
N ARG A 419 -17.22 9.33 -1.79
CA ARG A 419 -16.92 8.32 -0.74
C ARG A 419 -17.77 8.45 0.53
N SER A 420 -18.35 9.62 0.77
CA SER A 420 -19.22 9.91 1.91
C SER A 420 -20.63 9.36 1.63
N PRO A 421 -21.26 8.71 2.62
CA PRO A 421 -22.69 8.35 2.54
C PRO A 421 -23.59 9.58 2.39
N GLU A 422 -23.22 10.69 3.03
CA GLU A 422 -23.94 11.96 2.98
C GLU A 422 -23.77 12.69 1.63
N ASP A 423 -22.68 12.39 0.91
CA ASP A 423 -22.37 12.97 -0.40
C ASP A 423 -21.79 11.92 -1.38
N PRO A 424 -22.65 11.04 -1.94
CA PRO A 424 -22.21 9.95 -2.80
C PRO A 424 -22.02 10.37 -4.28
N THR A 425 -22.33 11.61 -4.66
CA THR A 425 -22.45 12.06 -6.07
C THR A 425 -21.26 12.89 -6.57
N GLY A 426 -20.06 12.66 -6.05
CA GLY A 426 -18.85 13.36 -6.52
C GLY A 426 -18.63 13.23 -8.03
N GLU A 427 -18.37 14.35 -8.70
CA GLU A 427 -18.10 14.42 -10.13
C GLU A 427 -16.67 13.97 -10.44
N VAL A 428 -16.49 13.26 -11.57
CA VAL A 428 -15.16 12.89 -12.08
C VAL A 428 -15.01 13.35 -13.52
N VAL A 429 -14.00 14.16 -13.82
CA VAL A 429 -13.77 14.69 -15.17
C VAL A 429 -12.35 14.48 -15.65
N PHE A 430 -12.21 13.88 -16.83
CA PHE A 430 -10.93 13.71 -17.51
C PHE A 430 -10.79 14.74 -18.63
N PHE A 431 -9.86 15.67 -18.47
CA PHE A 431 -9.48 16.64 -19.50
C PHE A 431 -8.39 16.04 -20.38
N HIS A 432 -8.63 16.01 -21.70
CA HIS A 432 -7.76 15.35 -22.67
C HIS A 432 -7.76 16.07 -24.02
N ASP A 433 -6.70 15.89 -24.82
CA ASP A 433 -6.62 16.33 -26.23
C ASP A 433 -6.94 15.18 -27.22
N GLY A 434 -7.02 13.95 -26.73
CA GLY A 434 -7.46 12.76 -27.47
C GLY A 434 -7.77 11.62 -26.51
N LYS A 435 -8.65 10.70 -26.89
CA LYS A 435 -8.97 9.53 -26.05
C LYS A 435 -7.85 8.51 -26.18
N THR A 436 -7.30 8.07 -25.06
CA THR A 436 -6.34 6.96 -25.01
C THR A 436 -7.03 5.66 -24.60
N GLU A 437 -6.39 4.53 -24.90
CA GLU A 437 -6.90 3.22 -24.53
C GLU A 437 -7.07 3.09 -23.00
N ALA A 438 -6.10 3.59 -22.21
CA ALA A 438 -6.17 3.58 -20.76
C ALA A 438 -7.42 4.29 -20.21
N MET A 439 -7.78 5.44 -20.77
CA MET A 439 -8.98 6.18 -20.38
C MET A 439 -10.26 5.40 -20.71
N VAL A 440 -10.33 4.85 -21.92
CA VAL A 440 -11.49 4.08 -22.39
C VAL A 440 -11.65 2.80 -21.56
N GLN A 441 -10.56 2.10 -21.29
CA GLN A 441 -10.55 0.91 -20.43
C GLN A 441 -10.99 1.24 -19.01
N ALA A 442 -10.50 2.34 -18.41
CA ALA A 442 -10.89 2.74 -17.06
C ALA A 442 -12.41 2.99 -16.95
N VAL A 443 -12.99 3.73 -17.90
CA VAL A 443 -14.45 3.96 -17.94
C VAL A 443 -15.22 2.64 -18.13
N ARG A 444 -14.78 1.78 -19.06
CA ARG A 444 -15.39 0.46 -19.29
C ARG A 444 -15.31 -0.42 -18.04
N ALA A 445 -14.19 -0.42 -17.34
CA ALA A 445 -13.99 -1.18 -16.11
C ALA A 445 -14.94 -0.70 -15.00
N ILE A 446 -15.07 0.62 -14.80
CA ILE A 446 -16.01 1.21 -13.84
C ILE A 446 -17.46 0.81 -14.17
N ILE A 447 -17.87 0.97 -15.44
CA ILE A 447 -19.21 0.57 -15.88
C ILE A 447 -19.44 -0.93 -15.65
N LYS A 448 -18.46 -1.78 -15.97
CA LYS A 448 -18.56 -3.23 -15.74
C LYS A 448 -18.70 -3.56 -14.26
N MET A 449 -17.96 -2.90 -13.38
CA MET A 449 -18.07 -3.07 -11.93
C MET A 449 -19.45 -2.62 -11.42
N ASN A 450 -19.93 -1.46 -11.87
CA ASN A 450 -21.26 -0.94 -11.53
C ASN A 450 -22.38 -1.91 -11.98
N LYS A 451 -22.28 -2.44 -13.21
CA LYS A 451 -23.24 -3.45 -13.72
C LYS A 451 -23.26 -4.73 -12.87
N ARG A 452 -22.08 -5.22 -12.45
CA ARG A 452 -22.01 -6.36 -11.52
C ARG A 452 -22.58 -6.03 -10.13
N GLY A 453 -22.62 -4.76 -9.76
CA GLY A 453 -23.30 -4.24 -8.57
C GLY A 453 -24.80 -4.06 -8.73
N GLY A 454 -25.37 -4.31 -9.93
CA GLY A 454 -26.79 -4.12 -10.19
C GLY A 454 -27.17 -2.69 -10.55
N PHE A 455 -26.22 -1.81 -10.84
CA PHE A 455 -26.48 -0.47 -11.36
C PHE A 455 -26.56 -0.52 -12.89
N ARG A 456 -27.48 0.27 -13.48
CA ARG A 456 -27.72 0.29 -14.93
C ARG A 456 -26.77 1.22 -15.66
#